data_AF-A0A920TD74-F1
#
_entry.id   AF-A0A920TD74-F1
#
_cell.length_a   1.000
_cell.length_b   1.000
_cell.length_c   1.000
_cell.angle_alpha   90.00
_cell.angle_beta   90.00
_cell.angle_gamma   90.00
#
_symmetry.space_group_name_H-M   'P 1'
#
loop_
_entity.id
_entity.type
_entity.pdbx_description
1 polymer ?
#
loop_
_entity_poly.entity_id
_entity_poly.type
_entity_poly.pdbx_seq_one_letter_code
_entity_poly.pdbx_strand_id
1 'polypeptide(L)' 'MNTFKSKKSNNSERSGSLSNLRILDLTRVWAGPLATRTLAGFGAEVIKISDPRVPLDSASE' A
#
# COMPACT_ATOMS: atom_id res chain seq x y z
N MET A 1 -24.83 33.42 -8.71
CA MET A 1 -24.27 32.95 -7.42
C MET A 1 -23.69 31.57 -7.68
N ASN A 2 -22.41 31.49 -8.07
CA ASN A 2 -21.87 30.26 -8.65
C ASN A 2 -21.28 29.39 -7.54
N THR A 3 -21.99 28.30 -7.23
CA THR A 3 -21.60 27.29 -6.25
C THR A 3 -20.37 26.55 -6.77
N PHE A 4 -19.21 26.84 -6.18
CA PHE A 4 -17.98 26.08 -6.39
C PHE A 4 -18.19 24.65 -5.86
N LYS A 5 -18.51 23.72 -6.75
CA LYS A 5 -18.58 22.29 -6.45
C LYS A 5 -17.15 21.81 -6.18
N SER A 6 -16.83 21.60 -4.90
CA SER A 6 -15.54 21.08 -4.45
C SER A 6 -15.20 19.80 -5.24
N LYS A 7 -14.05 19.82 -5.92
CA LYS A 7 -13.51 18.72 -6.70
C LYS A 7 -13.10 17.63 -5.71
N LYS A 8 -13.92 16.57 -5.59
CA LYS A 8 -13.65 15.41 -4.73
C LYS A 8 -12.26 14.86 -5.10
N SER A 9 -11.30 14.93 -4.18
CA SER A 9 -9.97 14.35 -4.40
C SER A 9 -10.12 12.85 -4.62
N ASN A 10 -9.57 12.33 -5.72
CA ASN A 10 -9.70 10.92 -6.13
C ASN A 10 -8.99 9.90 -5.21
N ASN A 11 -8.69 10.24 -3.95
CA ASN A 11 -8.15 9.27 -3.02
C ASN A 11 -9.37 8.53 -2.42
N SER A 12 -9.59 7.31 -2.89
CA SER A 12 -10.53 6.35 -2.29
C SER A 12 -10.42 6.45 -0.76
N GLU A 13 -11.56 6.51 -0.08
CA GLU A 13 -11.70 6.60 1.38
C GLU A 13 -10.89 5.48 2.08
N ARG A 14 -9.58 5.66 2.26
CA ARG A 14 -8.76 4.77 3.07
C ARG A 14 -9.14 5.08 4.50
N SER A 15 -9.87 4.17 5.12
CA SER A 15 -10.25 4.25 6.53
C SER A 15 -9.29 3.43 7.37
N GLY A 16 -9.07 3.85 8.61
CA GLY A 16 -8.17 3.20 9.56
C GLY A 16 -7.05 4.11 10.08
N SER A 17 -6.43 3.70 11.18
CA SER A 17 -5.45 4.52 11.92
C SER A 17 -4.21 4.90 11.10
N LEU A 18 -3.91 4.20 10.00
CA LEU A 18 -2.75 4.43 9.15
C LEU A 18 -3.11 4.92 7.73
N SER A 19 -4.34 5.40 7.50
CA SER A 19 -4.86 5.77 6.17
C SER A 19 -4.04 6.81 5.39
N ASN A 20 -3.33 7.68 6.09
CA ASN A 20 -2.55 8.77 5.51
C ASN A 20 -1.07 8.40 5.30
N LEU A 21 -0.68 7.15 5.55
CA LEU A 21 0.70 6.69 5.40
C LEU A 21 0.89 5.95 4.09
N ARG A 22 2.05 6.22 3.46
CA ARG A 22 2.56 5.46 2.31
C ARG A 22 3.85 4.76 2.73
N ILE A 23 3.88 3.45 2.58
CA ILE A 23 4.93 2.57 3.07
C ILE A 23 5.54 1.84 1.89
N LEU A 24 6.88 1.92 1.79
CA LEU A 24 7.65 1.16 0.83
C LEU A 24 8.11 -0.15 1.48
N ASP A 25 7.62 -1.30 0.99
CA ASP A 25 8.03 -2.61 1.47
C ASP A 25 9.20 -3.15 0.65
N LEU A 26 10.40 -3.10 1.24
CA LEU A 26 11.65 -3.66 0.69
C LEU A 26 12.03 -5.01 1.31
N THR A 27 11.14 -5.59 2.11
CA THR A 27 11.42 -6.79 2.90
C THR A 27 11.29 -8.07 2.06
N ARG A 28 11.76 -9.20 2.58
CA ARG A 28 11.62 -10.53 1.94
C ARG A 28 11.21 -11.57 2.97
N VAL A 29 10.90 -12.78 2.47
CA VAL A 29 10.54 -13.95 3.29
C VAL A 29 9.26 -13.68 4.08
N TRP A 30 9.14 -14.14 5.33
CA TRP A 30 7.86 -14.17 6.05
C TRP A 30 7.62 -12.96 6.93
N ALA A 31 8.59 -12.59 7.77
CA ALA A 31 8.38 -11.57 8.81
C ALA A 31 8.03 -10.19 8.23
N GLY A 32 8.73 -9.79 7.16
CA GLY A 32 8.55 -8.49 6.54
C GLY A 32 7.20 -8.31 5.84
N PRO A 33 6.85 -9.16 4.86
CA PRO A 33 5.55 -9.11 4.19
C PRO A 33 4.36 -9.28 5.15
N LEU A 34 4.51 -10.05 6.23
CA LEU A 34 3.48 -10.17 7.26
C LEU A 34 3.28 -8.86 8.03
N ALA A 35 4.37 -8.20 8.42
CA ALA A 35 4.31 -6.92 9.10
C ALA A 35 3.65 -5.85 8.21
N THR A 36 4.08 -5.71 6.95
CA THR A 36 3.55 -4.70 6.04
C THR A 36 2.10 -4.98 5.64
N ARG A 37 1.70 -6.25 5.51
CA ARG A 37 0.29 -6.65 5.33
C ARG A 37 -0.58 -6.23 6.51
N THR A 38 -0.07 -6.33 7.74
CA THR A 38 -0.79 -5.86 8.93
C THR A 38 -1.02 -4.34 8.90
N LEU A 39 0.00 -3.57 8.47
CA LEU A 39 -0.11 -2.12 8.32
C LEU A 39 -1.13 -1.72 7.22
N ALA A 40 -1.17 -2.46 6.10
CA ALA A 40 -2.20 -2.29 5.08
C ALA A 40 -3.61 -2.55 5.64
N GLY A 41 -3.76 -3.54 6.54
CA GLY A 41 -5.01 -3.80 7.25
C GLY A 41 -5.50 -2.62 8.11
N PHE A 42 -4.60 -1.75 8.57
CA PHE A 42 -4.94 -0.51 9.27
C PHE A 42 -5.10 0.71 8.34
N GLY A 43 -5.15 0.48 7.02
CA GLY A 43 -5.44 1.51 6.01
C GLY A 43 -4.22 2.08 5.30
N ALA A 44 -3.00 1.65 5.61
CA ALA A 44 -1.80 2.18 4.96
C ALA A 44 -1.73 1.82 3.47
N GLU A 45 -1.21 2.73 2.65
CA GLU A 45 -0.79 2.43 1.28
C GLU A 45 0.55 1.68 1.32
N VAL A 46 0.56 0.39 1.00
CA VAL A 46 1.80 -0.39 0.95
C VAL A 46 2.19 -0.64 -0.50
N ILE A 47 3.39 -0.23 -0.88
CA ILE A 47 3.98 -0.45 -2.21
C ILE A 47 5.11 -1.45 -2.05
N LYS A 48 4.94 -2.65 -2.63
CA LYS A 48 5.99 -3.67 -2.65
C LYS A 48 7.02 -3.36 -3.72
N ILE A 49 8.29 -3.35 -3.34
CA ILE A 49 9.41 -3.34 -4.29
C ILE A 49 10.12 -4.68 -4.22
N SER A 50 10.27 -5.32 -5.37
CA SER A 50 11.05 -6.54 -5.54
C SER A 50 12.35 -6.26 -6.28
N ASP A 51 13.30 -7.19 -6.13
CA ASP A 51 14.52 -7.18 -6.93
C ASP A 51 14.14 -7.41 -8.41
N PRO A 52 14.52 -6.53 -9.35
CA PRO A 52 14.17 -6.68 -10.76
C PRO A 52 14.80 -7.92 -11.41
N ARG A 53 15.81 -8.53 -10.77
CA ARG A 53 16.51 -9.72 -11.27
C ARG A 53 15.82 -11.02 -10.83
N VAL A 54 14.86 -10.96 -9.92
CA VAL A 54 14.13 -12.13 -9.40
C VAL A 54 12.66 -11.97 -9.74
N PRO A 55 12.08 -12.84 -10.58
CA PRO A 55 10.65 -12.80 -10.89
C PRO A 55 9.80 -12.92 -9.61
N LEU A 56 8.71 -12.16 -9.54
CA LEU A 56 7.81 -12.14 -8.38
C LEU A 56 7.11 -13.50 -8.12
N ASP A 57 7.09 -14.36 -9.14
CA ASP A 57 6.42 -15.66 -9.20
C ASP A 57 7.39 -16.85 -9.21
N SER A 58 8.70 -16.65 -9.03
CA SER A 58 9.71 -17.73 -9.10
C SER A 58 9.69 -18.72 -7.92
N ALA A 59 8.58 -18.83 -7.20
CA ALA A 59 8.38 -19.75 -6.06
C ALA A 59 7.44 -20.91 -6.38
N SER A 60 7.16 -21.18 -7.66
CA SER A 60 6.29 -22.28 -8.12
C SER A 60 7.03 -23.43 -8.84
N GLU A 61 8.32 -23.63 -8.55
CA GLU A 61 9.02 -24.90 -8.89
C GLU A 61 9.32 -25.71 -7.63
#